data_AF-A0A418RGY5-F1
#
_entry.id   AF-A0A418RGY5-F1
#
_cell.length_a   1.000
_cell.length_b   1.000
_cell.length_c   1.000
_cell.angle_alpha   90.00
_cell.angle_beta   90.00
_cell.angle_gamma   90.00
#
_symmetry.space_group_name_H-M   'P 1'
#
loop_
_entity.id
_entity.type
_entity.pdbx_description
1 polymer ?
#
loop_
_entity_poly.entity_id
_entity_poly.type
_entity_poly.pdbx_seq_one_letter_code
_entity_poly.pdbx_strand_id
1 'polypeptide(L)'
;MTHSNIGRHSFMTLILFERLFLSQASTIITHFAGLVGRLYFLVIGCYMNFEIVQVESSYCLNEVSVFCKVKEKFGGLSNMSNAFPVSVNGYDIANTEALYQACRFPDHPEIQNEIILLKSPMRAKMKSRSKRYRLHTRADWDAHRIEIMWWCLRVKLAQNGHRLGEILESTGNMPIVERSPKDRFWGAVLNKEDESMLSGMNILGQLLMQLRAEYISKKENIDELSYVQPLEIENFLLISSPILAIGTEL
;
A
#
# COMPACT_ATOMS: atom_id res chain seq x y z
N MET A 1 -56.43 -19.27 13.09
CA MET A 1 -55.96 -17.88 12.94
C MET A 1 -55.39 -17.43 14.26
N THR A 2 -54.09 -17.11 14.30
CA THR A 2 -53.43 -16.01 15.04
C THR A 2 -51.93 -16.31 15.06
N HIS A 3 -51.18 -15.66 14.16
CA HIS A 3 -49.72 -15.65 14.15
C HIS A 3 -49.20 -14.61 15.16
N SER A 4 -48.17 -15.00 15.89
CA SER A 4 -47.43 -14.24 16.89
C SER A 4 -46.62 -13.08 16.30
N ASN A 5 -46.80 -11.89 16.87
CA ASN A 5 -46.17 -10.63 16.47
C ASN A 5 -45.10 -10.25 17.51
N ILE A 6 -43.89 -10.82 17.43
CA ILE A 6 -42.79 -10.58 18.39
C ILE A 6 -41.47 -10.12 17.69
N GLY A 7 -41.46 -9.97 16.36
CA GLY A 7 -40.22 -9.72 15.59
C GLY A 7 -39.85 -8.28 15.24
N ARG A 8 -40.68 -7.26 15.54
CA ARG A 8 -40.46 -5.88 15.03
C ARG A 8 -40.07 -4.82 16.05
N HIS A 9 -40.17 -5.09 17.35
CA HIS A 9 -39.81 -4.10 18.38
C HIS A 9 -38.33 -4.14 18.83
N SER A 10 -37.60 -5.24 18.58
CA SER A 10 -36.20 -5.34 19.03
C SER A 10 -35.19 -4.72 18.07
N PHE A 11 -35.53 -4.56 16.78
CA PHE A 11 -34.63 -3.99 15.78
C PHE A 11 -34.66 -2.45 15.71
N MET A 12 -35.80 -1.82 16.04
CA MET A 12 -35.89 -0.35 16.05
C MET A 12 -35.19 0.29 17.26
N THR A 13 -35.10 -0.43 18.38
CA THR A 13 -34.44 0.04 19.60
C THR A 13 -32.91 0.01 19.49
N LEU A 14 -32.34 -0.91 18.70
CA LEU A 14 -30.90 -0.99 18.47
C LEU A 14 -30.39 0.14 17.55
N ILE A 15 -31.15 0.50 16.52
CA ILE A 15 -30.78 1.54 15.54
C ILE A 15 -30.91 2.96 16.15
N LEU A 16 -31.83 3.15 17.11
CA LEU A 16 -31.95 4.40 17.86
C LEU A 16 -30.84 4.56 18.92
N PHE A 17 -30.30 3.46 19.46
CA PHE A 17 -29.18 3.50 20.40
C PHE A 17 -27.85 3.87 19.72
N GLU A 18 -27.59 3.36 18.51
CA GLU A 18 -26.39 3.74 17.74
C GLU A 18 -26.42 5.21 17.27
N ARG A 19 -27.59 5.74 16.92
CA ARG A 19 -27.73 7.15 16.50
C ARG A 19 -27.69 8.15 17.65
N LEU A 20 -28.04 7.76 18.89
CA LEU A 20 -27.87 8.62 20.06
C LEU A 20 -26.42 8.66 20.57
N PHE A 21 -25.64 7.60 20.38
CA PHE A 21 -24.23 7.57 20.81
C PHE A 21 -23.33 8.46 19.94
N LEU A 22 -23.64 8.58 18.64
CA LEU A 22 -22.90 9.43 17.70
C LEU A 22 -23.26 10.92 17.77
N SER A 23 -24.38 11.28 18.40
CA SER A 23 -24.86 12.67 18.49
C SER A 23 -24.42 13.41 19.76
N GLN A 24 -23.88 12.72 20.78
CA GLN A 24 -23.40 13.36 22.03
C GLN A 24 -21.88 13.31 22.22
N ALA A 25 -21.14 12.70 21.29
CA ALA A 25 -19.68 12.65 21.36
C ALA A 25 -18.98 14.00 21.01
N SER A 26 -19.70 15.01 20.53
CA SER A 26 -19.10 16.30 20.14
C SER A 26 -19.06 17.36 21.25
N THR A 27 -19.39 17.04 22.51
CA THR A 27 -19.47 18.08 23.56
C THR A 27 -18.80 17.72 24.90
N ILE A 28 -18.08 16.60 25.01
CA ILE A 28 -17.26 16.31 26.21
C ILE A 28 -15.83 15.97 25.78
N ILE A 29 -15.11 16.93 25.21
CA ILE A 29 -13.65 16.89 25.09
C ILE A 29 -13.09 18.23 25.56
N THR A 30 -13.17 18.47 26.87
CA THR A 30 -12.33 19.43 27.59
C THR A 30 -12.38 19.09 29.08
N HIS A 31 -11.71 18.02 29.52
CA HIS A 31 -11.10 17.82 30.87
C HIS A 31 -10.89 16.34 31.26
N PHE A 32 -10.23 15.53 30.42
CA PHE A 32 -9.61 14.27 30.89
C PHE A 32 -8.33 14.00 30.08
N ALA A 33 -7.36 14.91 30.20
CA ALA A 33 -6.01 14.74 29.69
C ALA A 33 -5.19 13.87 30.65
N GLY A 34 -4.51 12.83 30.17
CA GLY A 34 -3.50 12.13 30.96
C GLY A 34 -3.18 10.71 30.50
N LEU A 35 -4.12 9.77 30.65
CA LEU A 35 -3.84 8.34 30.44
C LEU A 35 -4.76 7.66 29.41
N VAL A 36 -6.03 8.04 29.34
CA VAL A 36 -6.99 7.44 28.40
C VAL A 36 -6.72 7.88 26.96
N GLY A 37 -6.20 9.11 26.76
CA GLY A 37 -5.79 9.61 25.45
C GLY A 37 -4.62 8.84 24.83
N ARG A 38 -3.74 8.25 25.65
CA ARG A 38 -2.60 7.44 25.16
C ARG A 38 -3.06 6.05 24.72
N LEU A 39 -4.04 5.46 25.40
CA LEU A 39 -4.63 4.18 25.00
C LEU A 39 -5.61 4.35 23.82
N TYR A 40 -6.37 5.45 23.76
CA TYR A 40 -7.17 5.80 22.58
C TYR A 40 -6.29 6.05 21.36
N PHE A 41 -5.13 6.71 21.48
CA PHE A 41 -4.17 6.83 20.38
C PHE A 41 -3.48 5.51 20.03
N LEU A 42 -3.21 4.62 20.99
CA LEU A 42 -2.65 3.29 20.69
C LEU A 42 -3.66 2.36 19.99
N VAL A 43 -4.93 2.41 20.39
CA VAL A 43 -5.98 1.56 19.82
C VAL A 43 -6.49 2.12 18.48
N ILE A 44 -6.56 3.45 18.32
CA ILE A 44 -6.87 4.09 17.03
C ILE A 44 -5.66 4.11 16.09
N GLY A 45 -4.43 4.06 16.62
CA GLY A 45 -3.19 3.96 15.84
C GLY A 45 -3.07 2.69 14.98
N CYS A 46 -3.80 1.62 15.33
CA CYS A 46 -3.91 0.39 14.53
C CYS A 46 -5.08 0.38 13.52
N TYR A 47 -6.00 1.34 13.56
CA TYR A 47 -7.24 1.31 12.76
C TYR A 47 -7.56 2.61 12.02
N MET A 48 -6.57 3.50 11.85
CA MET A 48 -6.63 4.44 10.74
C MET A 48 -6.23 3.71 9.45
N ASN A 49 -7.06 2.77 9.01
CA ASN A 49 -7.06 2.29 7.64
C ASN A 49 -7.40 3.50 6.78
N PHE A 50 -6.37 4.24 6.38
CA PHE A 50 -6.52 5.28 5.38
C PHE A 50 -7.03 4.56 4.14
N GLU A 51 -8.33 4.67 3.89
CA GLU A 51 -9.00 3.91 2.85
C GLU A 51 -8.41 4.35 1.52
N ILE A 52 -7.80 3.41 0.78
CA ILE A 52 -7.26 3.72 -0.54
C ILE A 52 -8.43 4.12 -1.42
N VAL A 53 -8.46 5.39 -1.81
CA VAL A 53 -9.56 5.95 -2.57
C VAL A 53 -9.33 5.60 -4.03
N GLN A 54 -10.12 4.67 -4.56
CA GLN A 54 -10.05 4.22 -5.95
C GLN A 54 -10.90 5.10 -6.88
N VAL A 55 -10.80 6.42 -6.72
CA VAL A 55 -11.48 7.40 -7.58
C VAL A 55 -10.44 8.27 -8.29
N GLU A 56 -10.73 8.70 -9.51
CA GLU A 56 -9.84 9.65 -10.18
C GLU A 56 -9.77 10.96 -9.42
N SER A 57 -8.55 11.47 -9.25
CA SER A 57 -8.27 12.76 -8.63
C SER A 57 -7.40 13.59 -9.56
N SER A 58 -7.44 14.90 -9.37
CA SER A 58 -6.62 15.86 -10.12
C SER A 58 -5.59 16.51 -9.20
N TYR A 59 -4.39 16.75 -9.73
CA TYR A 59 -3.25 17.23 -8.96
C TYR A 59 -2.57 18.39 -9.70
N CYS A 60 -2.36 19.52 -9.03
CA CYS A 60 -1.55 20.62 -9.55
C CYS A 60 -0.06 20.27 -9.39
N LEU A 61 0.73 20.34 -10.48
CA LEU A 61 2.14 19.96 -10.48
C LEU A 61 2.99 20.71 -9.44
N ASN A 62 2.63 21.95 -9.13
CA ASN A 62 3.37 22.79 -8.18
C ASN A 62 3.02 22.50 -6.71
N GLU A 63 2.03 21.65 -6.46
CA GLU A 63 1.53 21.35 -5.12
C GLU A 63 1.78 19.89 -4.72
N VAL A 64 2.55 19.14 -5.53
CA VAL A 64 2.81 17.71 -5.32
C VAL A 64 4.28 17.34 -5.43
N SER A 65 4.67 16.30 -4.69
CA SER A 65 5.94 15.60 -4.88
C SER A 65 5.81 14.62 -6.03
N VAL A 66 6.13 15.08 -7.25
CA VAL A 66 6.05 14.26 -8.46
C VAL A 66 7.31 13.43 -8.69
N PHE A 67 7.16 12.16 -9.07
CA PHE A 67 8.25 11.35 -9.60
C PHE A 67 7.88 10.68 -10.91
N CYS A 68 8.86 10.53 -11.80
CA CYS A 68 8.68 9.90 -13.11
C CYS A 68 9.87 9.00 -13.47
N LYS A 69 11.11 9.47 -13.23
CA LYS A 69 12.32 8.70 -13.51
C LYS A 69 13.02 8.27 -12.23
N VAL A 70 13.52 7.04 -12.23
CA VAL A 70 14.19 6.41 -11.09
C VAL A 70 15.51 7.06 -10.67
N LYS A 71 16.09 7.95 -11.50
CA LYS A 71 17.33 8.68 -11.22
C LYS A 71 17.11 10.13 -10.75
N GLU A 72 15.88 10.60 -10.71
CA GLU A 72 15.54 11.96 -10.26
C GLU A 72 15.38 11.99 -8.72
N LYS A 73 15.19 13.18 -8.14
CA LYS A 73 15.13 13.43 -6.68
C LYS A 73 14.29 12.40 -5.91
N PHE A 74 13.10 12.11 -6.41
CA PHE A 74 12.14 11.18 -5.79
C PHE A 74 12.10 9.81 -6.48
N GLY A 75 13.06 9.51 -7.36
CA GLY A 75 13.11 8.27 -8.14
C GLY A 75 13.18 7.01 -7.28
N GLY A 76 13.69 7.13 -6.04
CA GLY A 76 13.68 6.05 -5.06
C GLY A 76 12.30 5.62 -4.59
N LEU A 77 11.26 6.46 -4.72
CA LEU A 77 9.89 6.11 -4.37
C LEU A 77 9.29 5.07 -5.33
N SER A 78 9.74 5.05 -6.58
CA SER A 78 9.23 4.10 -7.58
C SER A 78 9.53 2.64 -7.21
N ASN A 79 8.55 1.76 -7.37
CA ASN A 79 8.71 0.30 -7.36
C ASN A 79 9.65 -0.21 -8.47
N MET A 80 9.91 0.61 -9.49
CA MET A 80 10.86 0.33 -10.57
C MET A 80 12.31 0.68 -10.20
N SER A 81 12.58 1.18 -9.00
CA SER A 81 13.95 1.56 -8.63
C SER A 81 14.80 0.34 -8.29
N ASN A 82 15.92 0.17 -8.97
CA ASN A 82 16.95 -0.83 -8.64
C ASN A 82 17.87 -0.39 -7.49
N ALA A 83 17.70 0.81 -6.93
CA ALA A 83 18.55 1.33 -5.85
C ALA A 83 18.19 0.75 -4.47
N PHE A 84 17.11 -0.03 -4.40
CA PHE A 84 16.49 -0.58 -3.19
C PHE A 84 16.14 -2.05 -3.44
N PRO A 85 17.15 -2.94 -3.61
CA PRO A 85 16.90 -4.37 -3.72
C PRO A 85 16.25 -4.89 -2.43
N VAL A 86 15.59 -6.03 -2.55
CA VAL A 86 14.96 -6.73 -1.42
C VAL A 86 15.30 -8.21 -1.46
N SER A 87 15.29 -8.88 -0.31
CA SER A 87 15.46 -10.32 -0.18
C SER A 87 14.22 -10.92 0.48
N VAL A 88 13.60 -11.92 -0.14
CA VAL A 88 12.39 -12.57 0.37
C VAL A 88 12.59 -14.08 0.28
N ASN A 89 12.35 -14.81 1.37
CA ASN A 89 12.61 -16.26 1.46
C ASN A 89 14.03 -16.65 1.00
N GLY A 90 15.03 -15.78 1.22
CA GLY A 90 16.41 -15.99 0.80
C GLY A 90 16.68 -15.73 -0.69
N TYR A 91 15.70 -15.27 -1.46
CA TYR A 91 15.87 -14.86 -2.86
C TYR A 91 16.14 -13.37 -2.96
N ASP A 92 17.28 -13.00 -3.55
CA ASP A 92 17.61 -11.61 -3.86
C ASP A 92 16.86 -11.13 -5.10
N ILE A 93 16.08 -10.07 -4.93
CA ILE A 93 15.21 -9.49 -5.95
C ILE A 93 15.64 -8.04 -6.18
N ALA A 94 16.02 -7.73 -7.43
CA ALA A 94 16.67 -6.46 -7.76
C ALA A 94 15.80 -5.22 -7.54
N ASN A 95 14.47 -5.37 -7.55
CA ASN A 95 13.52 -4.29 -7.38
C ASN A 95 12.14 -4.82 -6.96
N THR A 96 11.36 -3.93 -6.35
CA THR A 96 10.01 -4.20 -5.85
C THR A 96 9.02 -4.56 -6.97
N GLU A 97 9.19 -4.06 -8.20
CA GLU A 97 8.35 -4.46 -9.35
C GLU A 97 8.52 -5.95 -9.68
N ALA A 98 9.73 -6.50 -9.65
CA ALA A 98 9.95 -7.91 -9.90
C ALA A 98 9.30 -8.79 -8.82
N LEU A 99 9.40 -8.40 -7.55
CA LEU A 99 8.71 -9.07 -6.44
C LEU A 99 7.19 -9.03 -6.66
N TYR A 100 6.63 -7.85 -6.92
CA TYR A 100 5.20 -7.66 -7.18
C TYR A 100 4.70 -8.52 -8.35
N GLN A 101 5.46 -8.58 -9.45
CA GLN A 101 5.10 -9.41 -10.60
C GLN A 101 5.30 -10.91 -10.35
N ALA A 102 6.21 -11.32 -9.45
CA ALA A 102 6.35 -12.72 -9.06
C ALA A 102 5.14 -13.19 -8.21
N CYS A 103 4.67 -12.35 -7.27
CA CYS A 103 3.48 -12.64 -6.45
C CYS A 103 2.18 -12.81 -7.26
N ARG A 104 2.19 -12.39 -8.54
CA ARG A 104 1.07 -12.59 -9.48
C ARG A 104 0.88 -14.04 -9.92
N PHE A 105 1.90 -14.89 -9.77
CA PHE A 105 1.94 -16.27 -10.28
C PHE A 105 2.29 -17.28 -9.17
N PRO A 106 1.51 -17.35 -8.08
CA PRO A 106 1.85 -18.17 -6.91
C PRO A 106 1.97 -19.67 -7.22
N ASP A 107 1.18 -20.18 -8.15
CA ASP A 107 1.15 -21.61 -8.54
C ASP A 107 2.15 -21.96 -9.65
N HIS A 108 2.95 -20.99 -10.09
CA HIS A 108 3.86 -21.12 -11.23
C HIS A 108 5.29 -20.69 -10.87
N PRO A 109 6.00 -21.48 -10.05
CA PRO A 109 7.35 -21.16 -9.57
C PRO A 109 8.36 -20.95 -10.72
N GLU A 110 8.18 -21.60 -11.86
CA GLU A 110 9.00 -21.40 -13.06
C GLU A 110 8.85 -19.99 -13.64
N ILE A 111 7.63 -19.44 -13.64
CA ILE A 111 7.36 -18.07 -14.09
C ILE A 111 7.94 -17.08 -13.09
N GLN A 112 7.76 -17.33 -11.79
CA GLN A 112 8.31 -16.49 -10.73
C GLN A 112 9.85 -16.41 -10.82
N ASN A 113 10.53 -17.55 -10.98
CA ASN A 113 11.98 -17.61 -11.15
C ASN A 113 12.44 -16.81 -12.38
N GLU A 114 11.78 -16.98 -13.53
CA GLU A 114 12.11 -16.21 -14.74
C GLU A 114 11.95 -14.70 -14.53
N ILE A 115 10.97 -14.26 -13.74
CA ILE A 115 10.74 -12.84 -13.43
C ILE A 115 11.82 -12.32 -12.48
N ILE A 116 12.13 -13.04 -11.40
CA ILE A 116 13.11 -12.64 -10.39
C ILE A 116 14.52 -12.52 -10.98
N LEU A 117 14.90 -13.43 -11.87
CA LEU A 117 16.20 -13.40 -12.55
C LEU A 117 16.36 -12.17 -13.48
N LEU A 118 15.27 -11.49 -13.86
CA LEU A 118 15.33 -10.26 -14.64
C LEU A 118 15.67 -9.06 -13.74
N LYS A 119 16.95 -8.65 -13.75
CA LYS A 119 17.41 -7.44 -13.05
C LYS A 119 16.74 -6.13 -13.51
N SER A 120 16.05 -6.12 -14.65
CA SER A 120 15.36 -4.95 -15.17
C SER A 120 13.88 -4.99 -14.79
N PRO A 121 13.36 -3.99 -14.05
CA PRO A 121 11.97 -3.94 -13.61
C PRO A 121 11.00 -3.88 -14.80
N MET A 122 11.39 -3.17 -15.87
CA MET A 122 10.60 -3.10 -17.11
C MET A 122 10.52 -4.46 -17.80
N ARG A 123 11.62 -5.23 -17.82
CA ARG A 123 11.61 -6.59 -18.39
C ARG A 123 10.76 -7.54 -17.55
N ALA A 124 10.84 -7.45 -16.21
CA ALA A 124 9.99 -8.22 -15.30
C ALA A 124 8.49 -7.95 -15.57
N LYS A 125 8.08 -6.66 -15.61
CA LYS A 125 6.71 -6.24 -15.96
C LYS A 125 6.27 -6.68 -17.35
N MET A 126 7.14 -6.59 -18.34
CA MET A 126 6.81 -6.99 -19.71
C MET A 126 6.63 -8.50 -19.82
N LYS A 127 7.52 -9.27 -19.18
CA LYS A 127 7.48 -10.73 -19.17
C LYS A 127 6.21 -11.24 -18.50
N SER A 128 5.88 -10.73 -17.31
CA SER A 128 4.67 -11.10 -16.58
C SER A 128 3.39 -10.79 -17.37
N ARG A 129 3.37 -9.69 -18.13
CA ARG A 129 2.22 -9.26 -18.93
C ARG A 129 2.18 -9.87 -20.34
N SER A 130 3.15 -10.71 -20.70
CA SER A 130 3.21 -11.35 -22.01
C SER A 130 2.00 -12.26 -22.23
N LYS A 131 1.60 -12.45 -23.50
CA LYS A 131 0.49 -13.34 -23.86
C LYS A 131 0.68 -14.76 -23.30
N ARG A 132 1.93 -15.21 -23.22
CA ARG A 132 2.31 -16.52 -22.67
C ARG A 132 1.97 -16.66 -21.18
N TYR A 133 2.21 -15.62 -20.37
CA TYR A 133 2.08 -15.72 -18.90
C TYR A 133 0.78 -15.12 -18.37
N ARG A 134 0.13 -14.23 -19.11
CA ARG A 134 -1.10 -13.58 -18.64
C ARG A 134 -2.19 -14.56 -18.18
N LEU A 135 -2.33 -15.72 -18.84
CA LEU A 135 -3.32 -16.75 -18.49
C LEU A 135 -3.02 -17.49 -17.17
N HIS A 136 -1.80 -17.38 -16.65
CA HIS A 136 -1.34 -18.01 -15.41
C HIS A 136 -1.47 -17.05 -14.20
N THR A 137 -2.04 -15.86 -14.41
CA THR A 137 -2.28 -14.90 -13.32
C THR A 137 -3.24 -15.53 -12.30
N ARG A 138 -2.95 -15.40 -11.00
CA ARG A 138 -3.88 -15.79 -9.94
C ARG A 138 -5.28 -15.19 -10.16
N ALA A 139 -6.33 -15.97 -9.93
CA ALA A 139 -7.71 -15.62 -10.31
C ALA A 139 -8.25 -14.38 -9.56
N ASP A 140 -7.75 -14.15 -8.36
CA ASP A 140 -8.07 -13.08 -7.43
C ASP A 140 -7.13 -11.86 -7.54
N TRP A 141 -6.30 -11.80 -8.60
CA TRP A 141 -5.28 -10.76 -8.74
C TRP A 141 -5.83 -9.34 -8.62
N ASP A 142 -6.96 -9.03 -9.25
CA ASP A 142 -7.51 -7.67 -9.20
C ASP A 142 -8.03 -7.29 -7.82
N ALA A 143 -8.42 -8.27 -6.99
CA ALA A 143 -8.80 -8.02 -5.59
C ALA A 143 -7.59 -7.73 -4.71
N HIS A 144 -6.46 -8.42 -4.94
CA HIS A 144 -5.29 -8.38 -4.07
C HIS A 144 -4.11 -7.54 -4.59
N ARG A 145 -4.16 -7.03 -5.83
CA ARG A 145 -3.03 -6.29 -6.42
C ARG A 145 -2.59 -5.05 -5.63
N ILE A 146 -3.52 -4.37 -4.94
CA ILE A 146 -3.23 -3.19 -4.12
C ILE A 146 -2.49 -3.60 -2.84
N GLU A 147 -3.02 -4.57 -2.10
CA GLU A 147 -2.39 -5.06 -0.87
C GLU A 147 -1.04 -5.76 -1.13
N ILE A 148 -0.88 -6.46 -2.27
CA ILE A 148 0.40 -7.06 -2.66
C ILE A 148 1.42 -5.94 -2.93
N MET A 149 1.04 -4.87 -3.64
CA MET A 149 1.92 -3.72 -3.84
C MET A 149 2.25 -3.03 -2.51
N TRP A 150 1.26 -2.85 -1.63
CA TRP A 150 1.45 -2.31 -0.29
C TRP A 150 2.48 -3.12 0.50
N TRP A 151 2.31 -4.43 0.56
CA TRP A 151 3.25 -5.35 1.19
C TRP A 151 4.64 -5.23 0.58
N CYS A 152 4.77 -5.22 -0.75
CA CYS A 152 6.05 -5.07 -1.43
C CYS A 152 6.77 -3.74 -1.07
N LEU A 153 6.01 -2.65 -0.92
CA LEU A 153 6.54 -1.35 -0.48
C LEU A 153 7.00 -1.35 0.97
N ARG A 154 6.26 -2.03 1.87
CA ARG A 154 6.69 -2.22 3.27
C ARG A 154 7.96 -3.06 3.35
N VAL A 155 8.07 -4.16 2.59
CA VAL A 155 9.31 -4.94 2.49
C VAL A 155 10.48 -4.08 2.01
N LYS A 156 10.25 -3.25 1.00
CA LYS A 156 11.25 -2.30 0.49
C LYS A 156 11.71 -1.33 1.58
N LEU A 157 10.79 -0.77 2.38
CA LEU A 157 11.13 0.10 3.51
C LEU A 157 11.86 -0.66 4.61
N ALA A 158 11.36 -1.82 5.03
CA ALA A 158 11.94 -2.64 6.09
C ALA A 158 13.44 -2.92 5.87
N GLN A 159 13.81 -3.23 4.63
CA GLN A 159 15.19 -3.57 4.27
C GLN A 159 16.04 -2.37 3.86
N ASN A 160 15.43 -1.19 3.70
CA ASN A 160 16.13 0.03 3.27
C ASN A 160 15.70 1.26 4.08
N GLY A 161 15.39 1.07 5.37
CA GLY A 161 14.66 2.03 6.21
C GLY A 161 15.24 3.44 6.20
N HIS A 162 16.55 3.56 6.37
CA HIS A 162 17.23 4.85 6.37
C HIS A 162 17.10 5.58 5.03
N ARG A 163 17.58 4.95 3.94
CA ARG A 163 17.67 5.59 2.62
C ARG A 163 16.30 5.87 1.99
N LEU A 164 15.34 4.95 2.13
CA LEU A 164 13.99 5.16 1.60
C LEU A 164 13.19 6.11 2.49
N GLY A 165 13.36 6.00 3.81
CA GLY A 165 12.75 6.87 4.80
C GLY A 165 13.07 8.34 4.60
N GLU A 166 14.35 8.67 4.39
CA GLU A 166 14.78 10.05 4.09
C GLU A 166 14.09 10.61 2.85
N ILE A 167 13.93 9.79 1.79
CA ILE A 167 13.23 10.22 0.57
C ILE A 167 11.75 10.47 0.88
N LEU A 168 11.09 9.56 1.62
CA LEU A 168 9.70 9.72 2.04
C LEU A 168 9.50 10.99 2.88
N GLU A 169 10.33 11.22 3.90
CA GLU A 169 10.27 12.40 4.76
C GLU A 169 10.51 13.70 3.97
N SER A 170 11.43 13.69 2.99
CA SER A 170 11.73 14.85 2.16
C SER A 170 10.58 15.32 1.26
N THR A 171 9.52 14.51 1.11
CA THR A 171 8.27 14.92 0.42
C THR A 171 7.38 15.83 1.28
N GLY A 172 7.70 15.97 2.58
CA GLY A 172 6.93 16.78 3.52
C GLY A 172 5.47 16.31 3.63
N ASN A 173 4.55 17.27 3.66
CA ASN A 173 3.11 17.00 3.69
C ASN A 173 2.46 17.00 2.30
N MET A 174 3.24 17.17 1.22
CA MET A 174 2.69 17.21 -0.14
C MET A 174 2.17 15.82 -0.56
N PRO A 175 1.13 15.76 -1.41
CA PRO A 175 0.76 14.53 -2.09
C PRO A 175 1.93 13.98 -2.89
N ILE A 176 2.12 12.67 -2.86
CA ILE A 176 3.12 11.96 -3.67
C ILE A 176 2.41 11.49 -4.95
N VAL A 177 2.95 11.80 -6.13
CA VAL A 177 2.30 11.46 -7.41
C VAL A 177 3.29 10.82 -8.38
N GLU A 178 2.98 9.61 -8.85
CA GLU A 178 3.69 9.02 -10.00
C GLU A 178 3.17 9.65 -11.29
N ARG A 179 4.00 10.42 -12.00
CA ARG A 179 3.67 10.88 -13.35
C ARG A 179 3.91 9.73 -14.34
N SER A 180 2.82 9.22 -14.90
CA SER A 180 2.83 8.16 -15.90
C SER A 180 2.51 8.68 -17.30
N PRO A 181 3.06 8.09 -18.37
CA PRO A 181 2.63 8.42 -19.72
C PRO A 181 1.20 7.98 -20.04
N LYS A 182 0.66 6.96 -19.33
CA LYS A 182 -0.66 6.38 -19.63
C LYS A 182 -1.36 5.66 -18.48
N ASP A 183 -0.66 5.30 -17.41
CA ASP A 183 -1.22 4.54 -16.30
C ASP A 183 -1.90 5.48 -15.30
N ARG A 184 -3.23 5.53 -15.36
CA ARG A 184 -4.07 6.32 -14.44
C ARG A 184 -4.44 5.57 -13.17
N PHE A 185 -4.18 4.26 -13.10
CA PHE A 185 -4.51 3.48 -11.92
C PHE A 185 -3.41 3.63 -10.87
N TRP A 186 -2.17 3.27 -11.23
CA TRP A 186 -1.05 3.37 -10.30
C TRP A 186 -0.54 4.80 -10.13
N GLY A 187 -0.55 5.59 -11.22
CA GLY A 187 -0.10 6.97 -11.24
C GLY A 187 -1.16 7.93 -11.78
N ALA A 188 -0.69 9.07 -12.27
CA ALA A 188 -1.49 10.09 -12.91
C ALA A 188 -0.85 10.54 -14.23
N VAL A 189 -1.68 10.94 -15.19
CA VAL A 189 -1.28 11.35 -16.54
C VAL A 189 -1.48 12.85 -16.69
N LEU A 190 -0.61 13.51 -17.45
CA LEU A 190 -0.75 14.94 -17.78
C LEU A 190 -2.09 15.20 -18.47
N ASN A 191 -2.81 16.24 -18.01
CA ASN A 191 -3.97 16.72 -18.72
C ASN A 191 -3.51 17.43 -20.01
N LYS A 192 -4.19 17.15 -21.12
CA LYS A 192 -3.85 17.71 -22.44
C LYS A 192 -4.34 19.15 -22.61
N GLU A 193 -5.38 19.53 -21.88
CA GLU A 193 -5.97 20.86 -21.94
C GLU A 193 -5.28 21.82 -20.95
N ASP A 194 -4.71 21.27 -19.89
CA ASP A 194 -3.95 22.00 -18.89
C ASP A 194 -2.71 21.21 -18.46
N GLU A 195 -1.55 21.54 -19.03
CA GLU A 195 -0.28 20.86 -18.74
C GLU A 195 0.25 21.13 -17.32
N SER A 196 -0.40 22.00 -16.54
CA SER A 196 -0.09 22.17 -15.11
C SER A 196 -0.75 21.10 -14.23
N MET A 197 -1.67 20.32 -14.80
CA MET A 197 -2.50 19.36 -14.07
C MET A 197 -2.17 17.91 -14.45
N LEU A 198 -2.15 17.04 -13.43
CA LEU A 198 -2.15 15.59 -13.58
C LEU A 198 -3.53 15.05 -13.19
N SER A 199 -3.92 13.91 -13.76
CA SER A 199 -5.14 13.20 -13.33
C SER A 199 -4.98 11.68 -13.38
N GLY A 200 -5.51 11.02 -12.35
CA GLY A 200 -5.48 9.58 -12.16
C GLY A 200 -5.86 9.21 -10.73
N MET A 201 -6.06 7.92 -10.46
CA MET A 201 -6.28 7.39 -9.12
C MET A 201 -4.99 7.47 -8.27
N ASN A 202 -3.82 7.38 -8.91
CA ASN A 202 -2.51 7.51 -8.24
C ASN A 202 -2.38 6.61 -7.00
N ILE A 203 -2.81 5.36 -7.11
CA ILE A 203 -2.83 4.41 -5.99
C ILE A 203 -1.42 4.19 -5.40
N LEU A 204 -0.37 4.17 -6.24
CA LEU A 204 1.00 4.05 -5.76
C LEU A 204 1.38 5.25 -4.88
N GLY A 205 1.02 6.46 -5.29
CA GLY A 205 1.24 7.67 -4.51
C GLY A 205 0.51 7.65 -3.17
N GLN A 206 -0.74 7.16 -3.15
CA GLN A 206 -1.50 6.97 -1.91
C GLN A 206 -0.82 5.99 -0.95
N LEU A 207 -0.39 4.83 -1.45
CA LEU A 207 0.38 3.87 -0.66
C LEU A 207 1.69 4.45 -0.12
N LEU A 208 2.41 5.24 -0.92
CA LEU A 208 3.64 5.90 -0.48
C LEU A 208 3.39 6.95 0.61
N MET A 209 2.26 7.65 0.58
CA MET A 209 1.88 8.58 1.66
C MET A 209 1.56 7.85 2.96
N GLN A 210 0.92 6.68 2.89
CA GLN A 210 0.75 5.81 4.06
C GLN A 210 2.09 5.30 4.59
N LEU A 211 2.97 4.86 3.68
CA LEU A 211 4.32 4.40 4.03
C LEU A 211 5.14 5.51 4.70
N ARG A 212 5.00 6.76 4.23
CA ARG A 212 5.60 7.95 4.85
C ARG A 212 5.07 8.16 6.27
N ALA A 213 3.77 8.03 6.49
CA ALA A 213 3.18 8.15 7.82
C ALA A 213 3.69 7.05 8.76
N GLU A 214 3.74 5.80 8.29
CA GLU A 214 4.31 4.66 9.05
C GLU A 214 5.78 4.95 9.41
N TYR A 215 6.59 5.40 8.45
CA TYR A 215 7.99 5.77 8.70
C TYR A 215 8.13 6.88 9.75
N ILE A 216 7.43 8.01 9.58
CA ILE A 216 7.53 9.16 10.50
C ILE A 216 7.15 8.75 11.93
N SER A 217 6.15 7.88 12.09
CA SER A 217 5.71 7.42 13.42
C SER A 217 6.75 6.56 14.15
N LYS A 218 7.65 5.90 13.41
CA LYS A 218 8.61 4.92 13.93
C LYS A 218 10.07 5.32 13.70
N LYS A 219 10.36 6.49 13.12
CA LYS A 219 11.72 6.85 12.69
C LYS A 219 12.76 6.90 13.82
N GLU A 220 12.33 7.19 15.05
CA GLU A 220 13.18 7.18 16.25
C GLU A 220 13.55 5.76 16.70
N ASN A 221 12.78 4.75 16.27
CA ASN A 221 13.04 3.33 16.50
C ASN A 221 12.84 2.55 15.19
N ILE A 222 13.74 2.78 14.23
CA ILE A 222 13.64 2.25 12.86
C ILE A 222 13.52 0.72 12.80
N ASP A 223 14.00 0.01 13.82
CA ASP A 223 13.93 -1.44 13.90
C ASP A 223 12.46 -1.92 13.92
N GLU A 224 11.51 -1.11 14.42
CA GLU A 224 10.06 -1.39 14.37
C GLU A 224 9.46 -1.42 12.96
N LEU A 225 10.21 -0.94 11.96
CA LEU A 225 9.87 -1.04 10.54
C LEU A 225 10.51 -2.25 9.87
N SER A 226 11.48 -2.90 10.52
CA SER A 226 12.24 -4.02 9.93
C SER A 226 11.42 -5.32 9.83
N TYR A 227 10.30 -5.39 10.54
CA TYR A 227 9.41 -6.54 10.57
C TYR A 227 8.17 -6.35 9.69
N VAL A 228 7.96 -7.28 8.75
CA VAL A 228 6.79 -7.26 7.85
C VAL A 228 6.19 -8.66 7.76
N GLN A 229 4.93 -8.79 8.22
CA GLN A 229 4.16 -10.03 8.09
C GLN A 229 3.82 -10.34 6.62
N PRO A 230 3.74 -11.62 6.22
CA PRO A 230 3.16 -12.00 4.94
C PRO A 230 1.67 -11.64 4.90
N LEU A 231 1.11 -11.55 3.69
CA LEU A 231 -0.32 -11.35 3.52
C LEU A 231 -1.08 -12.64 3.83
N GLU A 232 -2.22 -12.50 4.51
CA GLU A 232 -3.16 -13.59 4.78
C GLU A 232 -4.07 -13.85 3.57
N ILE A 233 -3.46 -14.17 2.43
CA ILE A 233 -4.18 -14.54 1.21
C ILE A 233 -3.86 -15.96 0.78
N GLU A 234 -4.84 -16.59 0.13
CA GLU A 234 -4.68 -17.95 -0.37
C GLU A 234 -3.49 -18.02 -1.34
N ASN A 235 -2.69 -19.07 -1.19
CA ASN A 235 -1.50 -19.32 -2.00
C ASN A 235 -0.55 -18.11 -2.09
N PHE A 236 -0.26 -17.42 -0.98
CA PHE A 236 0.79 -16.39 -0.96
C PHE A 236 2.20 -17.01 -0.96
N LEU A 237 2.59 -17.54 -2.12
CA LEU A 237 3.80 -18.33 -2.31
C LEU A 237 4.87 -17.58 -3.12
N LEU A 238 6.14 -17.86 -2.81
CA LEU A 238 7.31 -17.49 -3.59
C LEU A 238 8.18 -18.73 -3.80
N ILE A 239 8.35 -19.13 -5.07
CA ILE A 239 9.11 -20.32 -5.50
C ILE A 239 8.65 -21.57 -4.71
N SER A 240 7.38 -21.92 -4.85
CA SER A 240 6.75 -23.10 -4.24
C SER A 240 6.66 -23.12 -2.70
N SER A 241 7.12 -22.08 -2.02
CA SER A 241 7.11 -22.01 -0.55
C SER A 241 6.27 -20.83 -0.07
N PRO A 242 5.56 -20.94 1.08
CA PRO A 242 4.89 -19.79 1.70
C PRO A 242 5.87 -18.64 1.92
N ILE A 243 5.44 -17.41 1.61
CA ILE A 243 6.21 -16.21 1.94
C ILE A 243 6.30 -16.10 3.47
N LEU A 244 7.52 -16.00 3.99
CA LEU A 244 7.78 -15.86 5.41
C LEU A 244 7.77 -14.37 5.80
N ALA A 245 7.64 -14.11 7.11
CA ALA A 245 7.84 -12.78 7.64
C ALA A 245 9.26 -12.27 7.31
N ILE A 246 9.36 -10.98 7.01
CA ILE A 246 10.63 -10.29 6.82
C ILE A 246 11.11 -9.77 8.17
N GLY A 247 12.41 -9.91 8.44
CA GLY A 247 13.02 -9.46 9.69
C GLY A 247 12.79 -10.43 10.86
N THR A 248 13.33 -10.06 12.02
CA THR A 248 13.07 -10.74 13.29
C THR A 248 12.00 -9.97 14.04
N GLU A 249 11.04 -10.69 14.63
CA GLU A 249 10.05 -10.09 15.53
C GLU A 249 10.76 -9.46 16.73
N LEU A 250 10.45 -8.20 17.02
CA LEU A 250 11.03 -7.41 18.11
C LEU A 250 10.29 -7.63 19.42
#